data_AF-A0A0K3B7R2-F1
#
_entry.id   AF-A0A0K3B7R2-F1
#
_cell.length_a   1.000
_cell.length_b   1.000
_cell.length_c   1.000
_cell.angle_alpha   90.00
_cell.angle_beta   90.00
_cell.angle_gamma   90.00
#
_symmetry.space_group_name_H-M   'P 1'
#
loop_
_entity.id
_entity.type
_entity.pdbx_description
1 polymer ?
#
loop_
_entity_poly.entity_id
_entity_poly.type
_entity_poly.pdbx_seq_one_letter_code
_entity_poly.pdbx_strand_id
1 'polypeptide(L)' 'MEWRKSSFSGVGSTENDCVEVRRDLAAVRDSKSLDGPALVVDLSDLLAGVKTGQFDR' A
#
# COMPACT_ATOMS: atom_id res chain seq x y z
N MET A 1 8.49 -9.12 -10.39
CA MET A 1 7.29 -8.65 -9.69
C MET A 1 7.11 -7.18 -10.00
N GLU A 2 5.90 -6.77 -10.41
CA GLU A 2 5.62 -5.40 -10.83
C GLU A 2 4.81 -4.66 -9.73
N TRP A 3 5.20 -3.42 -9.46
CA TRP A 3 4.55 -2.54 -8.49
C TRP A 3 3.69 -1.51 -9.22
N ARG A 4 2.52 -1.20 -8.66
CA ARG A 4 1.63 -0.15 -9.15
C ARG A 4 1.48 0.92 -8.08
N LYS A 5 1.82 2.16 -8.42
CA LYS A 5 1.61 3.33 -7.58
C LYS A 5 0.11 3.63 -7.41
N SER A 6 -0.29 4.04 -6.22
CA SER A 6 -1.66 4.49 -5.96
C SER A 6 -1.99 5.76 -6.75
N SER A 7 -3.24 5.86 -7.24
CA SER A 7 -3.75 7.10 -7.86
C SER A 7 -3.99 8.23 -6.86
N PHE A 8 -3.98 7.92 -5.56
CA PHE A 8 -4.06 8.91 -4.47
C PHE A 8 -2.70 9.50 -4.11
N SER A 9 -1.61 8.97 -4.69
CA SER A 9 -0.29 9.60 -4.59
C SER A 9 -0.28 10.83 -5.50
N GLY A 10 -0.45 12.02 -4.90
CA GLY A 10 -0.47 13.30 -5.63
C GLY A 10 0.84 13.60 -6.38
N VAL A 11 0.81 14.62 -7.23
CA VAL A 11 1.97 15.20 -7.92
C VAL A 11 2.23 16.61 -7.38
N GLY A 12 3.48 16.93 -6.99
CA GLY A 12 3.89 18.25 -6.52
C GLY A 12 4.28 18.31 -5.03
N SER A 13 4.37 19.51 -4.46
CA SER A 13 4.89 19.77 -3.09
C SER A 13 4.00 19.31 -1.92
N THR A 14 2.93 18.58 -2.18
CA THR A 14 2.01 18.00 -1.17
C THR A 14 2.04 16.46 -1.21
N GLU A 15 3.21 15.89 -1.52
CA GLU A 15 3.47 14.45 -1.56
C GLU A 15 3.62 13.86 -0.15
N ASN A 16 2.51 13.47 0.49
CA ASN A 16 2.59 12.94 1.87
C ASN A 16 2.26 11.44 2.01
N ASP A 17 1.53 10.82 1.06
CA ASP A 17 1.06 9.43 1.21
C ASP A 17 1.35 8.56 -0.04
N CYS A 18 2.63 8.33 -0.34
CA CYS A 18 3.05 7.66 -1.58
C CYS A 18 3.22 6.13 -1.41
N VAL A 19 2.13 5.38 -1.54
CA VAL A 19 2.09 3.91 -1.41
C VAL A 19 2.06 3.19 -2.77
N GLU A 20 2.74 2.04 -2.87
CA GLU A 20 2.64 1.11 -4.00
C GLU A 20 2.09 -0.26 -3.58
N VAL A 21 1.35 -0.87 -4.51
CA VAL A 21 0.77 -2.21 -4.35
C VAL A 21 1.38 -3.16 -5.36
N ARG A 22 1.77 -4.36 -4.90
CA ARG A 22 2.26 -5.41 -5.79
C ARG A 22 1.11 -5.94 -6.65
N ARG A 23 1.33 -6.17 -7.93
CA ARG A 23 0.25 -6.54 -8.87
C ARG A 23 -0.45 -7.87 -8.57
N ASP A 24 0.21 -8.77 -7.85
CA ASP A 24 -0.34 -10.03 -7.36
C ASP A 24 -1.07 -9.90 -6.01
N LEU A 25 -1.24 -8.66 -5.52
CA LEU A 25 -1.95 -8.30 -4.29
C LEU A 25 -1.35 -8.87 -2.99
N ALA A 26 -0.10 -9.32 -3.02
CA ALA A 26 0.52 -9.97 -1.87
C ALA A 26 1.50 -9.09 -1.08
N ALA A 27 1.64 -7.80 -1.45
CA ALA A 27 2.43 -6.85 -0.68
C ALA A 27 2.07 -5.38 -0.93
N VAL A 28 2.34 -4.54 0.08
CA VAL A 28 2.27 -3.08 0.03
C VAL A 28 3.61 -2.52 0.47
N ARG A 29 4.09 -1.45 -0.17
CA ARG A 29 5.29 -0.74 0.28
C ARG A 29 5.16 0.76 0.16
N ASP A 30 6.02 1.45 0.87
CA ASP A 30 6.25 2.87 0.68
C ASP A 30 7.09 3.11 -0.59
N SER A 31 6.61 3.98 -1.48
CA SER A 31 7.29 4.28 -2.76
C SER A 31 8.54 5.14 -2.60
N LYS A 32 8.69 5.84 -1.46
CA LYS A 32 9.86 6.68 -1.13
C LYS A 32 10.97 5.84 -0.50
N SER A 33 10.63 4.69 0.08
CA SER A 33 11.58 3.74 0.66
C SER A 33 11.66 2.45 -0.16
N LEU A 34 12.25 2.55 -1.37
CA LEU A 34 12.35 1.41 -2.30
C LEU A 34 13.16 0.23 -1.74
N ASP A 35 14.17 0.54 -0.92
CA ASP A 35 15.02 -0.45 -0.22
C ASP A 35 14.49 -0.78 1.19
N GLY A 36 13.39 -0.14 1.60
CA GLY A 36 12.73 -0.37 2.88
C GLY A 36 11.89 -1.65 2.88
N PRO A 37 11.41 -2.07 4.06
CA PRO A 37 10.56 -3.25 4.18
C PRO A 37 9.20 -3.04 3.50
N ALA A 38 8.71 -4.09 2.85
CA ALA A 38 7.33 -4.18 2.37
C ALA A 38 6.46 -4.94 3.39
N LEU A 39 5.22 -4.51 3.57
CA LEU A 39 4.22 -5.28 4.30
C LEU A 39 3.74 -6.43 3.40
N VAL A 40 4.10 -7.66 3.76
CA VAL A 40 3.66 -8.88 3.05
C VAL A 40 2.35 -9.35 3.68
N VAL A 41 1.28 -9.32 2.91
CA VAL A 41 -0.09 -9.60 3.37
C VAL A 41 -0.98 -9.91 2.17
N ASP A 42 -2.01 -10.73 2.36
CA ASP A 42 -3.11 -10.82 1.38
C ASP A 42 -3.93 -9.52 1.46
N LEU A 43 -3.88 -8.71 0.39
CA LEU A 43 -4.58 -7.44 0.38
C LEU A 43 -6.10 -7.56 0.34
N SER A 44 -6.64 -8.66 -0.15
CA SER A 44 -8.08 -8.87 -0.18
C SER A 44 -8.60 -9.11 1.23
N ASP A 45 -7.90 -9.96 2.00
CA ASP A 45 -8.22 -10.22 3.41
C ASP A 45 -7.99 -8.99 4.27
N LEU A 46 -6.87 -8.28 4.07
CA LEU A 46 -6.61 -7.03 4.77
C LEU A 46 -7.72 -6.01 4.53
N LEU A 47 -8.15 -5.83 3.27
CA LEU A 47 -9.22 -4.90 2.93
C LEU A 47 -10.56 -5.31 3.55
N ALA A 48 -10.86 -6.60 3.59
CA ALA A 48 -12.05 -7.11 4.27
C ALA A 48 -12.01 -6.77 5.77
N GLY A 49 -10.89 -7.05 6.45
CA GLY A 49 -10.72 -6.75 7.87
C GLY A 49 -10.79 -5.25 8.19
N VAL A 50 -10.21 -4.39 7.35
CA VAL A 50 -10.33 -2.93 7.52
C VAL A 50 -11.78 -2.48 7.40
N LYS A 51 -12.53 -3.00 6.42
CA LYS A 51 -13.94 -2.63 6.20
C LYS A 51 -14.86 -3.09 7.32
N THR A 52 -14.55 -4.22 7.96
CA THR A 52 -15.33 -4.75 9.09
C THR A 52 -14.92 -4.16 10.43
N GLY A 53 -13.87 -3.32 10.48
CA GLY A 53 -13.35 -2.77 11.73
C GLY A 53 -12.63 -3.81 12.59
N GLN A 54 -12.01 -4.82 11.96
CA GLN A 54 -11.28 -5.88 12.65
C GLN A 54 -9.99 -5.40 13.32
N PHE A 55 -9.43 -4.29 12.84
CA PHE A 55 -8.17 -3.74 13.34
C PHE A 55 -8.43 -2.50 14.19
N ASP A 56 -7.68 -2.38 15.28
CA ASP A 56 -7.67 -1.16 16.11
C ASP A 56 -7.28 0.05 15.25
N ARG A 57 -7.89 1.20 15.54
CA ARG A 57 -7.70 2.44 14.79
C ARG A 57 -6.58 3.31 15.37
#